data_AF-A0AAE3KB80-F1
#
_entry.id   AF-A0AAE3KB80-F1
#
_cell.length_a   1.000
_cell.length_b   1.000
_cell.length_c   1.000
_cell.angle_alpha   90.00
_cell.angle_beta   90.00
_cell.angle_gamma   90.00
#
_symmetry.space_group_name_H-M   'P 1'
#
loop_
_entity.id
_entity.type
_entity.pdbx_description
1 polymer ?
#
loop_
_entity_poly.entity_id
_entity_poly.type
_entity_poly.pdbx_seq_one_letter_code
_entity_poly.pdbx_strand_id
1 'polypeptide(L)' 'MSQQDDPRLTPRDDWQTQGRGSNDQEYEIYREAAESLGWPLKTYEEWLAS' A
#
# COMPACT_ATOMS: atom_id res chain seq x y z
N MET A 1 12.25 34.35 -17.83
CA MET A 1 11.01 33.63 -18.15
C MET A 1 10.35 33.30 -16.83
N SER A 2 9.24 33.96 -16.51
CA SER A 2 8.52 33.69 -15.26
C SER A 2 7.63 32.48 -15.50
N GLN A 3 8.00 31.36 -14.89
CA GLN A 3 7.20 30.14 -14.87
C GLN A 3 5.94 30.48 -14.06
N GLN A 4 4.81 30.61 -14.74
CA GLN A 4 3.52 30.85 -14.08
C GLN A 4 3.14 29.56 -13.35
N ASP A 5 3.03 29.62 -12.03
CA ASP A 5 2.53 28.52 -11.21
C ASP A 5 1.08 28.23 -11.62
N ASP A 6 0.88 27.17 -12.39
CA ASP A 6 -0.43 26.74 -12.84
C ASP A 6 -1.18 26.12 -11.65
N PRO A 7 -2.32 26.69 -11.20
CA PRO A 7 -3.09 26.18 -10.05
C PRO A 7 -3.69 24.79 -10.29
N ARG A 8 -3.60 24.23 -11.50
CA ARG A 8 -3.96 22.84 -11.81
C ARG A 8 -2.87 21.84 -11.43
N LEU A 9 -1.64 22.30 -11.22
CA LEU A 9 -0.50 21.48 -10.79
C LEU A 9 -0.33 21.46 -9.27
N THR A 10 -1.22 22.13 -8.53
CA THR A 10 -1.23 22.06 -7.06
C THR A 10 -1.97 20.80 -6.63
N PRO A 11 -1.29 19.85 -5.95
CA PRO A 11 -1.94 18.79 -5.19
C PRO A 11 -3.12 19.35 -4.40
N ARG A 12 -4.33 18.84 -4.60
CA ARG A 12 -5.45 19.19 -3.74
C ARG A 12 -5.48 18.23 -2.56
N ASP A 13 -5.74 18.73 -1.36
CA ASP A 13 -5.74 17.89 -0.14
C ASP A 13 -6.72 16.69 -0.23
N ASP A 14 -7.75 16.78 -1.08
CA ASP A 14 -8.73 15.72 -1.35
C ASP A 14 -8.29 14.70 -2.42
N TRP A 15 -7.18 14.94 -3.12
CA TRP A 15 -6.59 14.02 -4.09
C TRP A 15 -5.89 12.83 -3.41
N GLN A 16 -5.75 12.90 -2.09
CA GLN A 16 -4.91 12.00 -1.34
C GLN A 16 -5.66 10.69 -1.19
N THR A 17 -5.21 9.69 -1.94
CA THR A 17 -5.73 8.34 -1.79
C THR A 17 -5.48 7.87 -0.36
N GLN A 18 -6.40 7.04 0.16
CA GLN A 18 -6.22 6.44 1.47
C GLN A 18 -4.81 5.81 1.54
N GLY A 19 -4.05 6.20 2.56
CA GLY A 19 -2.72 5.65 2.79
C GLY A 19 -2.79 4.13 2.82
N ARG A 20 -1.76 3.48 2.28
CA ARG A 20 -1.59 2.03 2.39
C ARG A 20 -1.74 1.61 3.86
N GLY A 21 -2.34 0.44 4.10
CA GLY A 21 -2.43 -0.13 5.43
C GLY A 21 -1.05 -0.36 6.06
N SER A 22 -1.01 -0.67 7.35
CA SER A 22 0.23 -1.15 7.96
C SER A 22 0.65 -2.48 7.34
N ASN A 23 1.95 -2.79 7.38
CA ASN A 23 2.44 -4.08 6.93
C ASN A 23 1.77 -5.25 7.69
N ASP A 24 1.40 -5.02 8.95
CA ASP A 24 0.72 -6.02 9.78
C ASP A 24 -0.70 -6.30 9.25
N GLN A 25 -1.46 -5.25 8.89
CA GLN A 25 -2.78 -5.39 8.28
C GLN A 25 -2.72 -6.17 6.96
N GLU A 26 -1.70 -5.90 6.15
CA GLU A 26 -1.52 -6.61 4.88
C GLU A 26 -1.03 -8.05 5.06
N TYR A 27 -0.21 -8.31 6.08
CA TYR A 27 0.21 -9.67 6.40
C TYR A 27 -0.95 -10.54 6.91
N GLU A 28 -1.89 -9.96 7.66
CA GLU A 28 -3.12 -10.67 8.08
C GLU A 28 -3.95 -11.11 6.86
N ILE A 29 -4.15 -10.20 5.89
CA ILE A 29 -4.84 -10.51 4.64
C ILE A 29 -4.09 -11.62 3.86
N TYR A 30 -2.76 -11.52 3.77
CA TYR A 30 -1.94 -12.56 3.15
C TYR A 30 -2.11 -13.92 3.84
N ARG A 31 -2.05 -13.95 5.17
CA ARG A 31 -2.18 -15.18 5.97
C ARG A 31 -3.54 -15.84 5.73
N GLU A 32 -4.62 -15.07 5.81
CA GLU A 32 -5.98 -15.58 5.56
C GLU A 32 -6.14 -16.13 4.14
N ALA A 33 -5.60 -15.42 3.15
CA ALA A 33 -5.61 -15.88 1.76
C ALA A 33 -4.80 -17.18 1.60
N ALA A 34 -3.60 -17.24 2.15
CA ALA A 34 -2.74 -18.42 2.08
C ALA A 34 -3.40 -19.64 2.75
N GLU A 35 -4.02 -19.47 3.92
CA GLU A 35 -4.77 -20.52 4.62
C GLU A 35 -5.98 -20.99 3.81
N SER A 36 -6.77 -20.06 3.25
CA SER A 36 -7.97 -20.41 2.48
C SER A 36 -7.66 -21.12 1.16
N LEU A 37 -6.55 -20.78 0.52
CA LEU A 37 -6.10 -21.33 -0.76
C LEU A 37 -5.19 -22.55 -0.59
N GLY A 38 -4.80 -22.90 0.65
CA GLY A 38 -3.88 -23.99 0.96
C GLY A 38 -2.46 -23.73 0.46
N TRP A 39 -2.04 -22.47 0.40
CA TRP A 39 -0.68 -22.10 0.01
C TRP A 39 0.30 -22.30 1.17
N PRO A 40 1.60 -22.52 0.88
CA PRO A 40 2.63 -22.49 1.90
C PRO A 40 2.63 -21.12 2.59
N LEU A 41 2.39 -21.12 3.90
CA LEU A 41 2.40 -19.91 4.71
C LEU A 41 3.84 -19.51 5.02
N LYS A 42 4.26 -18.34 4.53
CA LYS A 42 5.52 -17.69 4.91
C LYS A 42 5.37 -17.01 6.27
N THR A 43 6.47 -16.87 6.99
CA THR A 43 6.54 -15.98 8.16
C THR A 43 6.46 -14.52 7.73
N TYR A 44 6.22 -13.62 8.70
CA TYR A 44 6.14 -12.18 8.44
C TYR A 44 7.41 -11.64 7.78
N GLU A 45 8.58 -12.03 8.26
CA GLU A 45 9.87 -11.58 7.74
C GLU A 45 10.12 -12.10 6.31
N GLU A 46 9.79 -13.37 6.05
CA GLU A 46 9.91 -13.95 4.71
C GLU A 46 8.95 -13.30 3.71
N TRP A 47 7.72 -12.99 4.14
CA TRP A 47 6.74 -12.28 3.32
C TRP A 47 7.20 -10.84 3.05
N LEU A 48 7.73 -10.15 4.05
CA LEU A 48 8.22 -8.77 3.92
C LEU A 48 9.46 -8.67 3.00
N ALA A 49 10.27 -9.73 2.93
CA ALA A 49 11.46 -9.81 2.08
C ALA A 49 11.20 -10.38 0.67
N SER A 50 9.95 -10.71 0.32
CA SER A 50 9.56 -11.34 -0.95
C SER A 50 9.28 -10.35 -2.09
#